data_AF-A0A7V4W885-F1
#
_entry.id   AF-A0A7V4W885-F1
#
_cell.length_a   1.000
_cell.length_b   1.000
_cell.length_c   1.000
_cell.angle_alpha   90.00
_cell.angle_beta   90.00
_cell.angle_gamma   90.00
#
_symmetry.space_group_name_H-M   'P 1'
#
loop_
_entity.id
_entity.type
_entity.pdbx_description
1 polymer ?
#
loop_
_entity_poly.entity_id
_entity_poly.type
_entity_poly.pdbx_seq_one_letter_code
_entity_poly.pdbx_strand_id
1 'polypeptide(L)'
;MMARLFGRDYTRAELMRKVGATSQLGGVRLAELSEGRAKGVSVVDFNLGNGFQFTVVPDRALDVYAASYQGMSLCWHSAAGMAAPT
;
A
#
# COMPACT_ATOMS: atom_id res chain seq x y z
N MET A 1 -19.08 0.88 -13.93
CA MET A 1 -17.83 1.63 -13.71
C MET A 1 -16.69 0.91 -14.42
N MET A 2 -15.76 1.66 -15.04
CA MET A 2 -14.54 1.13 -15.66
C MET A 2 -13.33 1.41 -14.76
N ALA A 3 -12.31 0.56 -14.84
CA ALA A 3 -11.01 0.78 -14.22
C ALA A 3 -9.92 0.93 -15.29
N ARG A 4 -9.10 1.97 -15.20
CA ARG A 4 -7.96 2.21 -16.12
C ARG A 4 -6.71 1.53 -15.57
N LEU A 5 -6.27 0.45 -16.20
CA LEU A 5 -5.09 -0.32 -15.79
C LEU A 5 -4.23 -0.62 -17.03
N PHE A 6 -2.91 -0.51 -16.91
CA PHE A 6 -1.95 -0.83 -17.99
C PHE A 6 -2.29 -0.17 -19.34
N GLY A 7 -2.74 1.09 -19.33
CA GLY A 7 -3.07 1.83 -20.54
C GLY A 7 -4.39 1.43 -21.23
N ARG A 8 -5.25 0.63 -20.57
CA ARG A 8 -6.56 0.22 -21.08
C ARG A 8 -7.65 0.35 -20.01
N ASP A 9 -8.89 0.60 -20.46
CA ASP A 9 -10.08 0.52 -19.62
C ASP A 9 -10.64 -0.90 -19.59
N TYR A 10 -10.96 -1.36 -18.37
CA TYR A 10 -11.54 -2.66 -18.12
C TYR A 10 -12.84 -2.55 -17.34
N THR A 11 -13.81 -3.36 -17.73
CA THR A 11 -14.94 -3.73 -16.87
C THR A 11 -14.48 -4.66 -15.76
N ARG A 12 -15.24 -4.71 -14.66
CA ARG A 12 -15.02 -5.72 -13.61
C ARG A 12 -15.06 -7.15 -14.17
N ALA A 13 -16.00 -7.44 -15.07
CA ALA A 13 -16.13 -8.78 -15.66
C ALA A 13 -14.91 -9.19 -16.49
N GLU A 14 -14.31 -8.26 -17.25
CA GLU A 14 -13.07 -8.52 -17.98
C GLU A 14 -11.89 -8.79 -17.04
N LEU A 15 -11.78 -8.03 -15.94
CA LEU A 15 -10.73 -8.24 -14.94
C LEU A 15 -10.87 -9.61 -14.27
N MET A 16 -12.08 -9.98 -13.83
CA MET A 16 -12.32 -11.25 -13.14
C MET A 16 -12.10 -12.48 -14.04
N ARG A 17 -12.06 -12.32 -15.37
CA ARG A 17 -11.64 -13.39 -16.29
C ARG A 17 -10.12 -13.55 -16.39
N LYS A 18 -9.35 -12.58 -15.90
CA LYS A 18 -7.88 -12.51 -16.02
C LYS A 18 -7.15 -12.74 -14.70
N VAL A 19 -7.78 -12.41 -13.58
CA VAL A 19 -7.21 -12.56 -12.24
C VAL A 19 -8.10 -13.45 -11.37
N GLY A 20 -7.47 -14.24 -10.49
CA GLY A 20 -8.20 -15.05 -9.52
C GLY A 20 -8.82 -14.22 -8.38
N ALA A 21 -8.23 -13.06 -8.08
CA ALA A 21 -8.71 -12.15 -7.05
C ALA A 21 -8.34 -10.70 -7.39
N THR A 22 -9.17 -9.74 -6.97
CA THR A 22 -8.92 -8.31 -7.18
C THR A 22 -7.70 -7.81 -6.40
N SER A 23 -7.33 -8.47 -5.30
CA SER A 23 -6.13 -8.17 -4.50
C SER A 23 -4.83 -8.27 -5.33
N GLN A 24 -4.83 -9.04 -6.42
CA GLN A 24 -3.71 -9.10 -7.37
C GLN A 24 -3.51 -7.78 -8.12
N LEU A 25 -4.59 -7.02 -8.33
CA LEU A 25 -4.56 -5.74 -9.05
C LEU A 25 -4.31 -4.57 -8.09
N GLY A 26 -4.75 -4.69 -6.85
CA GLY A 26 -4.65 -3.64 -5.84
C GLY A 26 -5.60 -3.94 -4.67
N GLY A 27 -5.50 -3.15 -3.63
CA GLY A 27 -6.30 -3.32 -2.43
C GLY A 27 -5.66 -2.67 -1.22
N VAL A 28 -6.25 -2.99 -0.07
CA VAL A 28 -5.80 -2.53 1.23
C VAL A 28 -5.47 -3.75 2.08
N ARG A 29 -4.32 -3.74 2.73
CA ARG A 29 -3.86 -4.83 3.61
C ARG A 29 -3.43 -4.27 4.95
N LEU A 30 -4.04 -4.76 6.02
CA LEU A 30 -3.56 -4.53 7.39
C LEU A 30 -2.46 -5.54 7.71
N ALA A 31 -1.39 -5.09 8.36
CA ALA A 31 -0.27 -5.90 8.80
C ALA A 31 0.33 -5.35 10.11
N GLU A 32 1.12 -6.18 10.78
CA GLU A 32 1.94 -5.79 11.93
C GLU A 32 3.41 -6.05 11.61
N LEU A 33 4.28 -5.11 11.96
CA LEU A 33 5.72 -5.27 11.80
C LEU A 33 6.25 -6.21 12.89
N SER A 34 7.03 -7.23 12.50
CA SER A 34 7.40 -8.33 13.40
C SER A 34 8.75 -8.18 14.10
N GLU A 35 9.60 -7.24 13.66
CA GLU A 35 11.01 -7.15 14.08
C GLU A 35 11.52 -5.71 14.25
N GLY A 36 12.68 -5.59 14.89
CA GLY A 36 13.39 -4.32 15.10
C GLY A 36 12.64 -3.37 16.04
N ARG A 37 12.98 -2.08 15.94
CA ARG A 37 12.39 -1.01 16.77
C ARG A 37 10.90 -0.79 16.50
N ALA A 38 10.42 -1.22 15.34
CA ALA A 38 9.03 -1.09 14.94
C ALA A 38 8.19 -2.34 15.25
N LYS A 39 8.74 -3.35 15.91
CA LYS A 39 8.01 -4.57 16.27
C LYS A 39 6.71 -4.22 17.02
N GLY A 40 5.59 -4.77 16.57
CA GLY A 40 4.26 -4.52 17.12
C GLY A 40 3.54 -3.32 16.52
N VAL A 41 4.18 -2.54 15.64
CA VAL A 41 3.51 -1.43 14.94
C VAL A 41 2.59 -1.97 13.86
N SER A 42 1.32 -1.57 13.93
CA SER A 42 0.32 -1.76 12.90
C SER A 42 0.57 -0.84 11.71
N VAL A 43 0.46 -1.40 10.52
CA VAL A 43 0.54 -0.66 9.26
C VAL A 43 -0.60 -1.07 8.34
N VAL A 44 -1.06 -0.12 7.52
CA VAL A 44 -2.03 -0.40 6.45
C VAL A 44 -1.40 -0.04 5.12
N ASP A 45 -1.20 -1.05 4.28
CA ASP A 45 -0.67 -0.88 2.93
C ASP A 45 -1.81 -0.66 1.95
N PHE A 46 -1.71 0.41 1.18
CA PHE A 46 -2.59 0.74 0.08
C PHE A 46 -1.85 0.51 -1.23
N ASN A 47 -2.46 -0.27 -2.12
CA ASN A 47 -2.05 -0.39 -3.51
C ASN A 47 -3.25 -0.07 -4.40
N LEU A 48 -3.22 1.06 -5.10
CA LEU A 48 -4.33 1.49 -5.94
C LEU A 48 -4.35 0.81 -7.31
N GLY A 49 -3.35 -0.02 -7.64
CA GLY A 49 -3.25 -0.76 -8.89
C GLY A 49 -2.86 0.05 -10.13
N ASN A 50 -2.80 1.37 -10.01
CA ASN A 50 -2.35 2.29 -11.06
C ASN A 50 -0.88 2.71 -10.89
N GLY A 51 -0.13 2.04 -10.02
CA GLY A 51 1.27 2.35 -9.69
C GLY A 51 1.43 3.28 -8.49
N PHE A 52 0.36 3.82 -7.92
CA PHE A 52 0.43 4.54 -6.64
C PHE A 52 0.23 3.58 -5.46
N GLN A 53 1.19 3.59 -4.55
CA GLN A 53 1.22 2.75 -3.35
C GLN A 53 1.65 3.59 -2.16
N PHE A 54 1.05 3.38 -1.00
CA PHE A 54 1.46 4.05 0.23
C PHE A 54 1.12 3.22 1.46
N THR A 55 1.88 3.43 2.53
CA THR A 55 1.70 2.76 3.82
C THR A 55 1.35 3.81 4.86
N VAL A 56 0.25 3.60 5.57
CA VAL A 56 -0.12 4.42 6.73
C VAL A 56 0.11 3.68 8.03
N VAL A 57 0.34 4.44 9.10
CA VAL A 57 0.63 3.91 10.44
C VAL A 57 -0.47 4.35 11.40
N PRO A 58 -1.50 3.52 11.65
CA PRO A 58 -2.58 3.85 12.59
C PRO A 58 -2.08 4.27 13.98
N ASP A 59 -1.04 3.59 14.49
CA ASP A 59 -0.45 3.87 15.80
C ASP A 59 0.25 5.24 15.88
N ARG A 60 0.44 5.89 14.72
CA ARG A 60 0.99 7.25 14.60
C ARG A 60 -0.02 8.18 13.95
N ALA A 61 -1.28 8.11 14.38
CA ALA A 61 -2.37 8.98 13.92
C ALA A 61 -2.56 8.96 12.39
N LEU A 62 -2.43 7.77 11.77
CA LEU A 62 -2.53 7.56 10.32
C LEU A 62 -1.46 8.32 9.52
N ASP A 63 -0.27 8.50 10.09
CA ASP A 63 0.90 9.04 9.38
C ASP A 63 1.16 8.25 8.08
N VAL A 64 1.43 8.96 6.99
CA VAL A 64 1.82 8.37 5.70
C VAL A 64 3.33 8.16 5.72
N TYR A 65 3.74 6.99 6.20
CA TYR A 65 5.15 6.71 6.43
C TYR A 65 5.94 6.48 5.13
N ALA A 66 5.32 5.83 4.14
CA ALA A 66 5.96 5.54 2.86
C ALA A 66 4.95 5.75 1.74
N ALA A 67 5.43 6.26 0.60
CA ALA A 67 4.65 6.40 -0.62
C ALA A 67 5.55 6.25 -1.83
N SER A 68 5.05 5.59 -2.87
CA SER A 68 5.72 5.46 -4.15
C SER A 68 4.75 5.60 -5.30
N TYR A 69 5.24 6.15 -6.42
CA TYR A 69 4.51 6.20 -7.68
C TYR A 69 5.35 5.58 -8.78
N GLN A 70 4.80 4.56 -9.44
CA GLN A 70 5.49 3.78 -10.49
C GLN A 70 6.87 3.26 -10.02
N GLY A 71 6.96 2.85 -8.75
CA GLY A 71 8.19 2.37 -8.13
C GLY A 71 9.18 3.46 -7.68
N MET A 72 8.89 4.74 -7.92
CA MET A 72 9.71 5.85 -7.45
C MET A 72 9.25 6.32 -6.07
N SER A 73 10.16 6.44 -5.11
CA SER A 73 9.84 6.95 -3.78
C SER A 73 9.39 8.41 -3.84
N LEU A 74 8.37 8.75 -3.06
CA LEU A 74 7.89 10.12 -2.84
C LEU A 74 8.22 10.64 -1.44
N CYS A 75 8.85 9.82 -0.60
CA CYS A 75 9.06 10.11 0.82
C CYS A 75 10.54 10.27 1.15
N TRP A 76 10.84 11.13 2.13
CA TRP A 76 12.12 11.17 2.82
C TRP A 76 12.02 10.35 4.11
N HIS A 77 12.97 9.44 4.32
CA HIS A 77 13.03 8.61 5.52
C HIS A 77 14.18 9.10 6.41
N SER A 78 13.86 9.49 7.64
CA SER A 78 14.89 9.86 8.61
C SER A 78 15.69 8.64 9.08
N ALA A 79 16.92 8.87 9.55
CA ALA A 79 17.76 7.83 10.16
C ALA A 79 17.13 7.20 11.42
N ALA A 80 16.17 7.86 12.07
CA ALA A 80 15.47 7.32 13.23
C ALA A 80 14.51 6.17 12.87
N GLY A 81 14.01 6.15 11.62
CA GLY A 81 13.10 5.12 11.14
C GLY A 81 11.74 5.09 11.86
N MET A 82 11.06 3.95 11.75
CA MET A 82 9.84 3.67 12.50
C MET A 82 10.17 3.03 13.85
N ALA A 83 9.45 3.43 14.89
CA ALA A 83 9.56 2.84 16.22
C ALA A 83 8.17 2.63 16.82
N ALA A 84 8.02 1.54 17.59
CA ALA A 84 6.83 1.28 18.37
C ALA A 84 6.66 2.36 19.45
N PRO A 85 5.41 2.69 19.81
CA PRO A 85 5.13 3.45 21.02
C PRO A 85 5.70 2.70 22.24
N THR A 86 6.30 3.45 23.17
CA THR A 86 6.74 2.91 24.47
C THR A 86 5.59 2.85 25.45
#